data_AF-A0A3M8DTF1-F1
#
_entry.id   AF-A0A3M8DTF1-F1
#
_cell.length_a   1.000
_cell.length_b   1.000
_cell.length_c   1.000
_cell.angle_alpha   90.00
_cell.angle_beta   90.00
_cell.angle_gamma   90.00
#
_symmetry.space_group_name_H-M   'P 1'
#
loop_
_entity.id
_entity.type
_entity.pdbx_description
1 polymer ?
#
loop_
_entity_poly.entity_id
_entity_poly.type
_entity_poly.pdbx_seq_one_letter_code
_entity_poly.pdbx_strand_id
1 'polypeptide(L)'
;MQTGIERFVPSVGGEADSEDNKTYPYRTTKQEVIEMGLKYLAGVGTDAICRVCIAHGGSCCEGCEFLRNGVGCQLRNTSCTGWLCGFFKFLFYEMGLIREWVAFWDQVPGRDFRFDYTPSRFHVELWLKTPSIRVVAEAFADDLLAHKDDSQPYWLIEFKETLDQHIDEILDFEDEMVTQTVEKKLAYMTRDFKRYHAAKATM
;
A
#
# COMPACT_ATOMS: atom_id res chain seq x y z
N MET A 1 -42.38 26.85 -58.27
CA MET A 1 -42.21 27.38 -56.92
C MET A 1 -42.10 26.20 -55.97
N GLN A 2 -40.88 25.90 -55.54
CA GLN A 2 -40.57 24.91 -54.51
C GLN A 2 -40.76 25.58 -53.14
N THR A 3 -41.43 24.92 -52.20
CA THR A 3 -41.37 25.26 -50.79
C THR A 3 -41.16 23.98 -50.00
N GLY A 4 -39.94 23.82 -49.50
CA GLY A 4 -39.50 22.71 -48.66
C GLY A 4 -40.04 22.82 -47.24
N ILE A 5 -40.28 21.65 -46.64
CA ILE A 5 -40.42 21.48 -45.20
C ILE A 5 -39.34 20.47 -44.83
N GLU A 6 -38.21 20.96 -44.31
CA GLU A 6 -37.17 20.13 -43.72
C GLU A 6 -37.66 19.62 -42.36
N ARG A 7 -37.63 18.30 -42.19
CA ARG A 7 -37.85 17.64 -40.90
C ARG A 7 -36.57 17.79 -40.08
N PHE A 8 -36.69 18.47 -38.93
CA PHE A 8 -35.67 18.50 -37.90
C PHE A 8 -35.54 17.09 -37.28
N VAL A 9 -34.44 16.40 -37.55
CA VAL A 9 -34.05 15.16 -36.88
C VAL A 9 -33.04 15.55 -35.80
N PRO A 10 -33.26 15.24 -34.51
CA PRO A 10 -32.23 15.44 -33.50
C PRO A 10 -31.10 14.45 -33.78
N SER A 11 -29.92 14.96 -34.12
CA SER A 11 -28.68 14.21 -34.11
C SER A 11 -28.41 13.74 -32.69
N VAL A 12 -28.58 12.44 -32.42
CA VAL A 12 -28.03 11.80 -31.23
C VAL A 12 -26.52 11.77 -31.42
N GLY A 13 -25.86 12.82 -30.94
CA GLY A 13 -24.41 12.83 -30.76
C GLY A 13 -24.08 11.87 -29.62
N GLY A 14 -23.74 10.64 -29.96
CA GLY A 14 -23.04 9.75 -29.06
C GLY A 14 -21.59 10.20 -28.98
N GLU A 15 -21.24 10.92 -27.92
CA GLU A 15 -19.87 11.02 -27.45
C GLU A 15 -19.46 9.62 -26.98
N ALA A 16 -18.79 8.87 -27.86
CA ALA A 16 -17.99 7.73 -27.47
C ALA A 16 -16.59 8.27 -27.19
N ASP A 17 -16.34 8.64 -25.94
CA ASP A 17 -14.99 8.80 -25.42
C ASP A 17 -14.24 7.49 -25.68
N SER A 18 -13.25 7.56 -26.55
CA SER A 18 -12.43 6.42 -26.95
C SER A 18 -11.34 6.18 -25.90
N GLU A 19 -11.69 5.43 -24.85
CA GLU A 19 -10.73 4.85 -23.89
C GLU A 19 -9.96 3.64 -24.45
N ASP A 20 -10.15 3.28 -25.72
CA ASP A 20 -9.60 2.06 -26.31
C ASP A 20 -8.30 2.33 -27.10
N ASN A 21 -7.17 2.37 -26.38
CA ASN A 21 -5.95 1.65 -26.80
C ASN A 21 -4.89 1.56 -25.68
N LYS A 22 -5.26 1.28 -24.42
CA LYS A 22 -4.26 0.90 -23.41
C LYS A 22 -3.77 -0.51 -23.72
N THR A 23 -2.55 -0.59 -24.27
CA THR A 23 -1.90 -1.88 -24.53
C THR A 23 -1.35 -2.38 -23.20
N TYR A 24 -2.03 -3.33 -22.56
CA TYR A 24 -1.50 -3.96 -21.34
C TYR A 24 -0.53 -5.08 -21.73
N PRO A 25 0.79 -4.88 -21.57
CA PRO A 25 1.81 -5.76 -22.11
C PRO A 25 1.87 -7.13 -21.39
N TYR A 26 1.36 -7.23 -20.16
CA TYR A 26 1.47 -8.45 -19.36
C TYR A 26 0.11 -9.03 -19.02
N ARG A 27 -0.17 -10.22 -19.55
CA ARG A 27 -1.25 -11.08 -19.06
C ARG A 27 -0.76 -11.81 -17.82
N THR A 28 -1.55 -11.78 -16.74
CA THR A 28 -1.20 -12.36 -15.45
C THR A 28 -2.37 -13.10 -14.83
N THR A 29 -2.10 -13.83 -13.75
CA THR A 29 -3.07 -14.48 -12.89
C THR A 29 -3.11 -13.83 -11.51
N LYS A 30 -4.24 -14.02 -10.83
CA LYS A 30 -4.41 -13.63 -9.42
C LYS A 30 -3.29 -14.18 -8.53
N GLN A 31 -2.91 -15.44 -8.74
CA GLN A 31 -1.90 -16.11 -7.91
C GLN A 31 -0.50 -15.51 -8.14
N GLU A 32 -0.11 -15.24 -9.39
CA GLU A 32 1.19 -14.62 -9.70
C GLU A 32 1.33 -13.22 -9.07
N VAL A 33 0.25 -12.42 -9.04
CA VAL A 33 0.26 -11.11 -8.39
C VAL A 33 0.38 -11.23 -6.88
N ILE A 34 -0.30 -12.19 -6.24
CA ILE A 34 -0.16 -12.45 -4.81
C ILE A 34 1.27 -12.88 -4.48
N GLU A 35 1.84 -13.82 -5.23
CA GLU A 35 3.20 -14.32 -5.03
C GLU A 35 4.26 -13.24 -5.21
N MET A 36 4.10 -12.39 -6.24
CA MET A 36 4.97 -11.25 -6.45
C MET A 36 4.87 -10.26 -5.28
N GLY A 37 3.66 -9.90 -4.85
CA GLY A 37 3.47 -8.99 -3.71
C GLY A 37 4.08 -9.54 -2.43
N LEU A 38 3.91 -10.84 -2.15
CA LEU A 38 4.55 -11.50 -1.02
C LEU A 38 6.09 -11.48 -1.11
N LYS A 39 6.64 -11.73 -2.30
CA LYS A 39 8.09 -11.64 -2.53
C LYS A 39 8.61 -10.22 -2.33
N TYR A 40 7.87 -9.21 -2.80
CA TYR A 40 8.20 -7.81 -2.58
C TYR A 40 8.23 -7.47 -1.09
N LEU A 41 7.16 -7.83 -0.36
CA LEU A 41 7.05 -7.61 1.10
C LEU A 41 8.12 -8.35 1.89
N ALA A 42 8.56 -9.53 1.42
CA ALA A 42 9.68 -10.27 2.02
C ALA A 42 11.03 -9.59 1.79
N GLY A 43 11.27 -9.03 0.59
CA GLY A 43 12.46 -8.22 0.27
C GLY A 43 12.54 -6.92 1.06
N VAL A 44 11.36 -6.34 1.39
CA VAL A 44 11.26 -5.22 2.32
C VAL A 44 11.58 -5.62 3.77
N GLY A 45 11.35 -6.88 4.16
CA GLY A 45 11.51 -7.31 5.56
C GLY A 45 10.29 -7.04 6.43
N THR A 46 9.10 -7.01 5.84
CA THR A 46 7.84 -6.72 6.58
C THR A 46 7.55 -7.72 7.71
N ASP A 47 8.08 -8.94 7.62
CA ASP A 47 7.97 -9.96 8.67
C ASP A 47 8.61 -9.51 10.00
N ALA A 48 9.68 -8.72 9.98
CA ALA A 48 10.34 -8.23 11.19
C ALA A 48 9.40 -7.36 12.03
N ILE A 49 8.70 -6.42 11.38
CA ILE A 49 7.75 -5.50 12.03
C ILE A 49 6.45 -6.22 12.40
N CYS A 50 5.96 -7.12 11.53
CA CYS A 50 4.79 -7.94 11.83
C CYS A 50 4.97 -8.72 13.14
N ARG A 51 6.16 -9.29 13.40
CA ARG A 51 6.44 -10.00 14.66
C ARG A 51 6.27 -9.11 15.88
N VAL A 52 6.76 -7.87 15.83
CA VAL A 52 6.58 -6.87 16.91
C VAL A 52 5.08 -6.59 17.10
N CYS A 53 4.37 -6.27 16.01
CA CYS A 53 2.96 -5.94 16.08
C CYS A 53 2.11 -7.09 16.61
N ILE A 54 2.32 -8.32 16.13
CA ILE A 54 1.55 -9.50 16.55
C ILE A 54 1.81 -9.82 18.03
N ALA A 55 3.06 -9.75 18.49
CA ALA A 55 3.40 -10.03 19.88
C ALA A 55 2.82 -9.00 20.87
N HIS A 56 2.44 -7.82 20.38
CA HIS A 56 1.98 -6.70 21.20
C HIS A 56 0.57 -6.21 20.83
N GLY A 57 -0.27 -7.09 20.25
CA GLY A 57 -1.69 -6.79 20.02
C GLY A 57 -1.97 -5.76 18.92
N GLY A 58 -0.98 -5.41 18.11
CA GLY A 58 -1.11 -4.46 16.99
C GLY A 58 -1.35 -5.10 15.62
N SER A 59 -1.79 -6.37 15.58
CA SER A 59 -1.92 -7.15 14.34
C SER A 59 -2.91 -6.51 13.36
N CYS A 60 -2.47 -6.25 12.14
CA CYS A 60 -3.34 -5.69 11.10
C CYS A 60 -4.35 -6.70 10.54
N CYS A 61 -4.14 -7.99 10.84
CA CYS A 61 -5.05 -9.08 10.47
C CYS A 61 -6.09 -9.40 11.57
N GLU A 62 -6.10 -8.64 12.67
CA GLU A 62 -7.05 -8.86 13.75
C GLU A 62 -8.51 -8.76 13.25
N GLY A 63 -9.33 -9.71 13.69
CA GLY A 63 -10.72 -9.86 13.27
C GLY A 63 -10.91 -10.40 11.84
N CYS A 64 -9.86 -10.84 11.14
CA CYS A 64 -10.01 -11.50 9.84
C CYS A 64 -10.51 -12.94 10.01
N GLU A 65 -11.58 -13.32 9.30
CA GLU A 65 -12.14 -14.68 9.33
C GLU A 65 -11.16 -15.77 8.85
N PHE A 66 -10.18 -15.38 8.03
CA PHE A 66 -9.14 -16.28 7.52
C PHE A 66 -7.91 -16.35 8.45
N LEU A 67 -7.86 -15.59 9.54
CA LEU A 67 -6.76 -15.69 10.52
C LEU A 67 -7.06 -16.78 11.54
N ARG A 68 -6.19 -17.79 11.65
CA ARG A 68 -6.28 -18.83 12.68
C ARG A 68 -5.20 -18.66 13.74
N ASN A 69 -5.61 -18.65 15.00
CA ASN A 69 -4.69 -18.59 16.14
C ASN A 69 -3.67 -19.74 16.10
N GLY A 70 -2.38 -19.41 16.25
CA GLY A 70 -1.28 -20.37 16.21
C GLY A 70 -0.94 -20.95 14.84
N VAL A 71 -1.72 -20.65 13.79
CA VAL A 71 -1.48 -21.13 12.41
C VAL A 71 -1.15 -19.98 11.46
N GLY A 72 -1.80 -18.82 11.63
CA GLY A 72 -1.66 -17.66 10.76
C GLY A 72 -2.77 -17.54 9.70
N CYS A 73 -2.55 -16.71 8.69
CA CYS A 73 -3.50 -16.45 7.61
C CYS A 73 -3.70 -17.72 6.75
N GLN A 74 -4.96 -18.12 6.56
CA GLN A 74 -5.34 -19.29 5.76
C GLN A 74 -5.70 -18.93 4.31
N LEU A 75 -5.92 -17.65 4.03
CA LEU A 75 -6.27 -17.17 2.70
C LEU A 75 -5.67 -15.78 2.48
N ARG A 76 -4.45 -15.75 1.93
CA ARG A 76 -3.87 -14.51 1.41
C ARG A 76 -4.49 -14.22 0.05
N ASN A 77 -4.91 -12.98 -0.16
CA ASN A 77 -5.66 -12.53 -1.32
C ASN A 77 -5.04 -11.21 -1.86
N THR A 78 -5.47 -10.72 -3.02
CA THR A 78 -4.89 -9.51 -3.64
C THR A 78 -5.07 -8.28 -2.75
N SER A 79 -6.25 -8.12 -2.15
CA SER A 79 -6.58 -6.98 -1.29
C SER A 79 -5.70 -6.88 -0.06
N CYS A 80 -5.54 -7.96 0.72
CA CYS A 80 -4.67 -7.98 1.90
C CYS A 80 -3.18 -8.04 1.54
N THR A 81 -2.83 -8.39 0.30
CA THR A 81 -1.44 -8.33 -0.16
C THR A 81 -1.04 -6.91 -0.56
N GLY A 82 -1.93 -6.18 -1.23
CA GLY A 82 -1.68 -4.80 -1.65
C GLY A 82 -1.88 -3.75 -0.56
N TRP A 83 -2.62 -4.07 0.50
CA TRP A 83 -2.83 -3.15 1.61
C TRP A 83 -1.60 -3.07 2.53
N LEU A 84 -1.16 -1.85 2.81
CA LEU A 84 -0.07 -1.53 3.73
C LEU A 84 -0.66 -0.92 5.02
N CYS A 85 -0.14 -1.34 6.17
CA CYS A 85 -0.40 -0.62 7.42
C CYS A 85 0.55 0.58 7.56
N GLY A 86 0.29 1.48 8.51
CA GLY A 86 1.08 2.70 8.68
C GLY A 86 2.59 2.50 8.81
N PHE A 87 3.07 1.43 9.45
CA PHE A 87 4.51 1.12 9.48
C PHE A 87 5.09 0.81 8.10
N PHE A 88 4.34 0.05 7.29
CA PHE A 88 4.78 -0.26 5.93
C PHE A 88 4.62 0.94 5.01
N LYS A 89 3.53 1.70 5.12
CA LYS A 89 3.37 2.97 4.39
C LYS A 89 4.55 3.91 4.67
N PHE A 90 4.92 4.08 5.94
CA PHE A 90 6.07 4.89 6.34
C PHE A 90 7.38 4.42 5.73
N LEU A 91 7.73 3.13 5.87
CA LEU A 91 8.98 2.61 5.29
C LEU A 91 8.99 2.69 3.76
N PHE A 92 7.86 2.39 3.12
CA PHE A 92 7.76 2.50 1.67
C PHE A 92 7.95 3.93 1.21
N TYR A 93 7.38 4.89 1.93
CA TYR A 93 7.56 6.30 1.63
C TYR A 93 9.02 6.75 1.80
N GLU A 94 9.62 6.45 2.96
CA GLU A 94 10.99 6.83 3.30
C GLU A 94 12.06 6.22 2.39
N MET A 95 11.75 5.09 1.77
CA MET A 95 12.63 4.38 0.84
C MET A 95 12.28 4.65 -0.64
N GLY A 96 11.33 5.56 -0.92
CA GLY A 96 10.94 5.93 -2.28
C GLY A 96 10.13 4.86 -3.04
N LEU A 97 9.56 3.89 -2.33
CA LEU A 97 8.83 2.73 -2.86
C LEU A 97 7.31 2.93 -2.92
N ILE A 98 6.76 3.89 -2.18
CA ILE A 98 5.30 3.99 -1.98
C ILE A 98 4.54 4.25 -3.29
N ARG A 99 5.06 5.11 -4.17
CA ARG A 99 4.38 5.47 -5.42
C ARG A 99 4.35 4.30 -6.41
N GLU A 100 5.45 3.56 -6.55
CA GLU A 100 5.46 2.37 -7.42
C GLU A 100 4.54 1.27 -6.88
N TRP A 101 4.49 1.09 -5.56
CA TRP A 101 3.60 0.12 -4.93
C TRP A 101 2.13 0.47 -5.19
N VAL A 102 1.74 1.72 -4.93
CA VAL A 102 0.36 2.19 -5.18
C VAL A 102 0.02 2.04 -6.67
N ALA A 103 0.87 2.51 -7.58
CA ALA A 103 0.63 2.41 -9.02
C ALA A 103 0.49 0.95 -9.51
N PHE A 104 1.31 0.03 -8.99
CA PHE A 104 1.17 -1.39 -9.32
C PHE A 104 -0.15 -1.98 -8.81
N TRP A 105 -0.61 -1.56 -7.65
CA TRP A 105 -1.80 -2.13 -7.04
C TRP A 105 -3.09 -1.53 -7.60
N ASP A 106 -3.08 -0.30 -8.11
CA ASP A 106 -4.23 0.36 -8.75
C ASP A 106 -4.67 -0.31 -10.06
N GLN A 107 -3.74 -0.92 -10.80
CA GLN A 107 -4.05 -1.73 -11.99
C GLN A 107 -4.64 -3.12 -11.66
N VAL A 108 -4.67 -3.55 -10.38
CA VAL A 108 -5.21 -4.86 -9.99
C VAL A 108 -6.72 -4.74 -9.71
N PRO A 109 -7.60 -5.27 -10.57
CA PRO A 109 -9.04 -5.05 -10.45
C PRO A 109 -9.68 -5.87 -9.33
N GLY A 110 -10.88 -5.48 -8.91
CA GLY A 110 -11.71 -6.24 -7.98
C GLY A 110 -11.18 -6.30 -6.54
N ARG A 111 -10.25 -5.42 -6.18
CA ARG A 111 -9.80 -5.24 -4.79
C ARG A 111 -10.83 -4.41 -4.02
N ASP A 112 -11.05 -4.79 -2.77
CA ASP A 112 -11.92 -4.09 -1.82
C ASP A 112 -11.39 -4.30 -0.39
N PHE A 113 -11.90 -3.56 0.60
CA PHE A 113 -11.44 -3.66 1.98
C PHE A 113 -11.67 -5.07 2.53
N ARG A 114 -10.57 -5.84 2.66
CA ARG A 114 -10.54 -7.25 3.10
C ARG A 114 -11.23 -8.25 2.15
N PHE A 115 -12.04 -7.80 1.19
CA PHE A 115 -12.67 -8.64 0.16
C PHE A 115 -11.86 -8.64 -1.14
N ASP A 116 -11.89 -9.74 -1.88
CA ASP A 116 -11.14 -9.91 -3.12
C ASP A 116 -12.02 -10.57 -4.18
N TYR A 117 -12.43 -9.76 -5.15
CA TYR A 117 -13.17 -10.12 -6.36
C TYR A 117 -12.27 -10.08 -7.60
N THR A 118 -10.95 -10.09 -7.43
CA THR A 118 -10.01 -10.07 -8.55
C THR A 118 -10.27 -11.30 -9.44
N PRO A 119 -10.48 -11.10 -10.76
CA PRO A 119 -10.68 -12.20 -11.70
C PRO A 119 -9.46 -13.12 -11.73
N SER A 120 -9.66 -14.38 -12.11
CA SER A 120 -8.57 -15.37 -12.16
C SER A 120 -7.43 -14.96 -13.11
N ARG A 121 -7.74 -14.18 -14.15
CA ARG A 121 -6.80 -13.64 -15.13
C ARG A 121 -7.15 -12.20 -15.48
N PHE A 122 -6.15 -11.36 -15.64
CA PHE A 122 -6.27 -9.95 -16.03
C PHE A 122 -4.94 -9.48 -16.63
N HIS A 123 -4.86 -8.20 -16.96
CA HIS A 123 -3.62 -7.61 -17.48
C HIS A 123 -3.09 -6.52 -16.56
N VAL A 124 -1.78 -6.32 -16.60
CA VAL A 124 -1.06 -5.28 -15.87
C VAL A 124 -0.10 -4.55 -16.82
N GLU A 125 0.10 -3.26 -16.55
CA GLU A 125 1.01 -2.38 -17.30
C GLU A 125 2.46 -2.54 -16.85
N LEU A 126 2.65 -2.71 -15.54
CA LEU A 126 3.95 -2.73 -14.90
C LEU A 126 4.06 -3.84 -13.85
N TRP A 127 5.29 -4.28 -13.62
CA TRP A 127 5.64 -5.26 -12.59
C TRP A 127 6.66 -4.65 -11.63
N LEU A 128 6.48 -4.92 -10.34
CA LEU A 128 7.41 -4.47 -9.31
C LEU A 128 8.69 -5.30 -9.31
N LYS A 129 9.82 -4.64 -9.08
CA LYS A 129 11.09 -5.30 -8.76
C LYS A 129 11.19 -5.43 -7.25
N THR A 130 11.59 -6.60 -6.77
CA THR A 130 11.76 -6.82 -5.33
C THR A 130 12.88 -5.92 -4.79
N PRO A 131 12.60 -5.03 -3.83
CA PRO A 131 13.62 -4.21 -3.19
C PRO A 131 14.41 -5.05 -2.18
N SER A 132 15.57 -4.54 -1.76
CA SER A 132 16.43 -5.17 -0.76
C SER A 132 16.66 -4.22 0.42
N ILE A 133 15.59 -3.79 1.08
CA ILE A 133 15.63 -2.83 2.19
C ILE A 133 15.44 -3.51 3.57
N ARG A 134 15.51 -4.85 3.63
CA ARG A 134 15.28 -5.65 4.84
C ARG A 134 16.04 -5.14 6.08
N VAL A 135 17.30 -4.73 5.91
CA VAL A 135 18.13 -4.22 7.01
C VAL A 135 17.50 -2.98 7.68
N VAL A 136 16.87 -2.10 6.90
CA VAL A 136 16.17 -0.91 7.43
C VAL A 136 14.91 -1.33 8.19
N ALA A 137 14.14 -2.28 7.67
CA ALA A 137 12.94 -2.78 8.35
C ALA A 137 13.26 -3.50 9.66
N GLU A 138 14.34 -4.29 9.70
CA GLU A 138 14.82 -4.95 10.92
C GLU A 138 15.29 -3.91 11.96
N ALA A 139 16.05 -2.90 11.54
CA ALA A 139 16.48 -1.82 12.42
C ALA A 139 15.30 -0.99 12.96
N PHE A 140 14.28 -0.75 12.13
CA PHE A 140 13.03 -0.10 12.56
C PHE A 140 12.27 -0.96 13.57
N ALA A 141 12.18 -2.27 13.35
CA ALA A 141 11.54 -3.20 14.29
C ALA A 141 12.25 -3.24 15.66
N ASP A 142 13.58 -3.23 15.67
CA ASP A 142 14.37 -3.17 16.90
C ASP A 142 14.13 -1.86 17.68
N ASP A 143 13.99 -0.74 16.97
CA ASP A 143 13.68 0.54 17.62
C ASP A 143 12.24 0.61 18.13
N LEU A 144 11.26 0.01 17.44
CA LEU A 144 9.90 -0.16 17.96
C LEU A 144 9.90 -0.92 19.28
N LEU A 145 10.66 -2.01 19.38
CA LEU A 145 10.78 -2.81 20.61
C LEU A 145 11.49 -2.03 21.72
N ALA A 146 12.55 -1.29 21.39
CA ALA A 146 13.33 -0.53 22.37
C ALA A 146 12.57 0.65 22.98
N HIS A 147 11.62 1.24 22.23
CA HIS A 147 10.81 2.37 22.69
C HIS A 147 9.43 1.95 23.20
N LYS A 148 9.13 0.65 23.18
CA LYS A 148 7.87 0.13 23.70
C LYS A 148 7.77 0.41 25.19
N ASP A 149 6.75 1.15 25.59
CA ASP A 149 6.41 1.39 26.98
C ASP A 149 5.31 0.41 27.43
N ASP A 150 5.63 -0.51 28.34
CA ASP A 150 4.66 -1.46 28.91
C ASP A 150 3.51 -0.76 29.65
N SER A 151 3.70 0.47 30.11
CA SER A 151 2.65 1.26 30.75
C SER A 151 1.67 1.90 29.76
N GLN A 152 1.98 1.90 28.46
CA GLN A 152 1.17 2.44 27.38
C GLN A 152 0.82 1.35 26.37
N PRO A 153 -0.15 0.45 26.69
CA PRO A 153 -0.43 -0.74 25.89
C PRO A 153 -0.92 -0.43 24.47
N TYR A 154 -1.44 0.78 24.22
CA TYR A 154 -1.95 1.21 22.92
C TYR A 154 -0.93 1.98 22.09
N TRP A 155 0.25 2.31 22.63
CA TRP A 155 1.24 3.16 21.97
C TRP A 155 1.59 2.65 20.57
N LEU A 156 1.79 1.33 20.41
CA LEU A 156 2.14 0.75 19.11
C LEU A 156 1.02 0.90 18.06
N ILE A 157 -0.24 0.82 18.50
CA ILE A 157 -1.41 0.96 17.65
C ILE A 157 -1.58 2.43 17.24
N GLU A 158 -1.55 3.35 18.21
CA GLU A 158 -1.65 4.79 17.98
C GLU A 158 -0.51 5.30 17.09
N PHE A 159 0.71 4.82 17.33
CA PHE A 159 1.88 5.17 16.53
C PHE A 159 1.72 4.71 15.08
N LYS A 160 1.28 3.46 14.88
CA LYS A 160 0.98 2.91 13.55
C LYS A 160 -0.12 3.71 12.85
N GLU A 161 -1.22 4.03 13.52
CA GLU A 161 -2.34 4.78 12.94
C GLU A 161 -1.96 6.21 12.60
N THR A 162 -1.15 6.86 13.44
CA THR A 162 -0.66 8.22 13.18
C THR A 162 0.26 8.25 11.96
N LEU A 163 1.14 7.26 11.81
CA LEU A 163 1.96 7.11 10.59
C LEU A 163 1.08 6.87 9.36
N ASP A 164 0.05 6.03 9.46
CA ASP A 164 -0.89 5.75 8.37
C ASP A 164 -1.54 7.04 7.86
N GLN A 165 -2.10 7.83 8.77
CA GLN A 165 -2.76 9.10 8.47
C GLN A 165 -1.81 10.12 7.83
N HIS A 166 -0.57 10.23 8.32
CA HIS A 166 0.41 11.14 7.75
C HIS A 166 0.83 10.73 6.33
N ILE A 167 1.00 9.43 6.07
CA ILE A 167 1.33 9.00 4.70
C ILE A 167 0.12 9.19 3.78
N ASP A 168 -1.10 8.94 4.23
CA ASP A 168 -2.30 9.21 3.43
C ASP A 168 -2.42 10.71 3.11
N GLU A 169 -2.14 11.60 4.07
CA GLU A 169 -2.08 13.05 3.84
C GLU A 169 -1.05 13.40 2.74
N ILE A 170 0.14 12.80 2.76
CA ILE A 170 1.15 13.05 1.71
C ILE A 170 0.72 12.49 0.34
N LEU A 171 0.00 11.37 0.31
CA LEU A 171 -0.42 10.74 -0.94
C LEU A 171 -1.64 11.45 -1.56
N ASP A 172 -2.56 11.95 -0.73
CA ASP A 172 -3.79 12.60 -1.16
C ASP A 172 -3.59 14.07 -1.55
N PHE A 173 -2.58 14.75 -0.97
CA PHE A 173 -2.30 16.15 -1.24
C PHE A 173 -1.03 16.33 -2.08
N GLU A 174 -1.16 16.89 -3.28
CA GLU A 174 -0.03 17.31 -4.12
C GLU A 174 0.59 18.67 -3.71
N ASP A 175 0.23 19.18 -2.53
CA ASP A 175 0.73 20.45 -2.01
C ASP A 175 2.08 20.26 -1.31
N GLU A 176 3.10 20.99 -1.78
CA GLU A 176 4.46 20.91 -1.27
C GLU A 176 4.58 21.38 0.19
N MET A 177 3.82 22.41 0.59
CA MET A 177 3.83 22.91 1.97
C MET A 177 3.21 21.92 2.94
N VAL A 178 2.12 21.26 2.53
CA VAL A 178 1.51 20.16 3.30
C VAL A 178 2.51 19.03 3.45
N THR A 179 3.10 18.57 2.35
CA THR A 179 4.09 17.49 2.33
C THR A 179 5.25 17.78 3.28
N GLN A 180 5.90 18.95 3.16
CA GLN A 180 7.01 19.34 4.04
C GLN A 180 6.60 19.44 5.53
N THR A 181 5.36 19.83 5.80
CA THR A 181 4.86 19.91 7.18
C THR A 181 4.68 18.52 7.78
N VAL A 182 4.14 17.58 7.01
CA VAL A 182 3.94 16.20 7.44
C VAL A 182 5.28 15.46 7.57
N GLU A 183 6.21 15.65 6.63
CA GLU A 183 7.58 15.12 6.70
C GLU A 183 8.29 15.52 8.02
N LYS A 184 8.14 16.77 8.46
CA LYS A 184 8.67 17.23 9.74
C LYS A 184 8.05 16.49 10.93
N LYS A 185 6.75 16.20 10.90
CA LYS A 185 6.07 15.42 11.93
C LYS A 185 6.58 13.97 11.95
N LEU A 186 6.72 13.34 10.79
CA LEU A 186 7.27 11.99 10.64
C LEU A 186 8.71 11.89 11.18
N ALA A 187 9.54 12.87 10.83
CA ALA A 187 10.92 12.96 11.33
C ALA A 187 10.97 13.15 12.85
N TYR A 188 10.08 13.97 13.41
CA TYR A 188 9.96 14.15 14.86
C TYR A 188 9.53 12.87 15.57
N MET A 189 8.52 12.19 15.03
CA MET A 189 7.97 10.94 15.57
C MET A 189 8.99 9.82 15.63
N THR A 190 9.92 9.77 14.69
CA THR A 190 10.94 8.72 14.58
C THR A 190 12.33 9.20 15.02
N ARG A 191 12.47 10.41 15.58
CA ARG A 191 13.78 11.03 15.87
C ARG A 191 14.69 10.19 16.75
N ASP A 192 14.10 9.40 17.64
CA ASP A 192 14.83 8.57 18.62
C ASP A 192 15.11 7.16 18.08
N PHE A 193 14.67 6.82 16.86
CA PHE A 193 14.90 5.53 16.21
C PHE A 193 16.29 5.50 15.57
N LYS A 194 17.31 5.45 16.44
CA LYS A 194 18.72 5.55 16.06
C LYS A 194 19.18 4.44 15.13
N ARG A 195 18.69 3.20 15.31
CA ARG A 195 19.07 2.07 14.46
C ARG A 195 18.48 2.23 13.06
N TYR A 196 17.20 2.61 13.00
CA TYR A 196 16.53 2.93 11.75
C TYR A 196 17.28 4.00 10.95
N HIS A 197 17.58 5.15 11.58
CA HIS A 197 18.29 6.25 10.91
C HIS A 197 19.69 5.84 10.45
N ALA A 198 20.42 5.07 11.26
CA ALA A 198 21.73 4.54 10.88
C ALA A 198 21.65 3.58 9.69
N ALA A 199 20.68 2.66 9.68
CA ALA A 199 20.49 1.72 8.58
C ALA A 199 20.09 2.45 7.30
N LYS A 200 19.14 3.39 7.38
CA LYS A 200 18.68 4.19 6.23
C LYS A 200 19.84 4.96 5.57
N ALA A 201 20.74 5.54 6.37
CA ALA A 201 21.88 6.31 5.85
C ALA A 201 22.94 5.48 5.10
N THR A 202 22.88 4.15 5.18
CA THR A 202 23.81 3.23 4.51
C THR A 202 23.28 2.64 3.20
N MET A 203 22.04 2.98 2.84
CA MET A 203 21.38 2.57 1.59
C MET A 203 21.52 3.65 0.52
#